data_AF-A0A966P369-F1
#
_entry.id   AF-A0A966P369-F1
#
_cell.length_a   1.000
_cell.length_b   1.000
_cell.length_c   1.000
_cell.angle_alpha   90.00
_cell.angle_beta   90.00
_cell.angle_gamma   90.00
#
_symmetry.space_group_name_H-M   'P 1'
#
loop_
_entity.id
_entity.type
_entity.pdbx_description
1 polymer ?
#
loop_
_entity_poly.entity_id
_entity_poly.type
_entity_poly.pdbx_seq_one_letter_code
_entity_poly.pdbx_strand_id
1 'polypeptide(L)' 'MGTTSIVLVIFLVLYAGFMLYLGNAKLPKEIRESWAPEDLEAFQQELNFWGNFGKILAVLLGFLVVFWLLFD' A
#
# COMPACT_ATOMS: atom_id res chain seq x y z
N MET A 1 -26.44 6.46 5.88
CA MET A 1 -25.06 6.80 5.46
C MET A 1 -25.02 6.88 3.93
N GLY A 2 -24.51 7.98 3.38
CA GLY A 2 -24.57 8.24 1.95
C GLY A 2 -23.61 7.34 1.17
N THR A 3 -24.03 6.89 -0.02
CA THR A 3 -23.23 6.10 -0.98
C THR A 3 -21.80 6.61 -1.15
N THR A 4 -21.57 7.92 -1.04
CA THR A 4 -20.25 8.57 -1.04
C THR A 4 -19.28 7.98 -0.01
N SER A 5 -19.73 7.70 1.22
CA SER A 5 -18.89 7.15 2.29
C SER A 5 -18.43 5.73 1.98
N ILE A 6 -19.31 4.92 1.38
CA ILE A 6 -19.00 3.54 0.97
C ILE A 6 -17.98 3.55 -0.17
N VAL A 7 -18.17 4.41 -1.17
CA VAL A 7 -17.23 4.57 -2.30
C VAL A 7 -15.85 4.99 -1.80
N LEU A 8 -15.77 5.92 -0.84
CA LEU A 8 -14.50 6.35 -0.24
C LEU A 8 -13.80 5.21 0.48
N VAL A 9 -14.52 4.40 1.26
CA VAL A 9 -13.93 3.24 1.95
C VAL A 9 -13.38 2.23 0.94
N ILE A 10 -14.14 1.91 -0.11
CA ILE A 10 -13.68 0.99 -1.17
C ILE A 10 -12.43 1.54 -1.85
N PHE A 11 -12.41 2.83 -2.20
CA PHE A 11 -11.25 3.48 -2.80
C PHE A 11 -10.02 3.38 -1.90
N LEU A 12 -10.17 3.67 -0.60
CA LEU A 12 -9.07 3.60 0.35
C LEU A 12 -8.53 2.17 0.53
N VAL A 13 -9.41 1.17 0.54
CA VAL A 13 -9.02 -0.25 0.60
C VAL A 13 -8.23 -0.65 -0.65
N LEU A 14 -8.72 -0.28 -1.84
CA LEU A 14 -8.00 -0.54 -3.09
C LEU A 14 -6.64 0.16 -3.13
N TYR A 15 -6.58 1.40 -2.65
CA TYR A 15 -5.33 2.16 -2.58
C TYR A 15 -4.33 1.56 -1.61
N ALA A 16 -4.75 1.13 -0.41
CA ALA A 16 -3.91 0.40 0.52
C ALA A 16 -3.38 -0.91 -0.09
N GLY A 17 -4.25 -1.66 -0.77
CA GLY A 17 -3.88 -2.87 -1.49
C GLY A 17 -2.86 -2.62 -2.60
N PHE A 18 -3.01 -1.53 -3.36
CA PHE A 18 -2.05 -1.14 -4.39
C PHE A 18 -0.67 -0.80 -3.81
N MET A 19 -0.61 -0.07 -2.69
CA MET A 19 0.66 0.24 -2.02
C MET A 19 1.36 -0.99 -1.47
N LEU A 20 0.60 -1.93 -0.90
CA LEU A 20 1.11 -3.23 -0.48
C LEU A 20 1.62 -4.06 -1.66
N TYR A 21 0.94 -3.98 -2.81
CA TYR A 21 1.38 -4.65 -4.03
C TYR A 21 2.71 -4.07 -4.53
N LEU A 22 2.82 -2.73 -4.61
CA LEU A 22 4.06 -2.07 -4.99
C LEU A 22 5.22 -2.46 -4.07
N GLY A 23 5.02 -2.41 -2.75
CA GLY A 23 6.10 -2.76 -1.82
C GLY A 23 6.53 -4.22 -1.82
N ASN A 24 5.72 -5.12 -2.38
CA ASN A 24 6.08 -6.52 -2.61
C ASN A 24 6.56 -6.80 -4.04
N ALA A 25 6.60 -5.80 -4.91
CA ALA A 25 7.06 -5.96 -6.27
C ALA A 25 8.53 -6.39 -6.27
N LYS A 26 8.85 -7.37 -7.09
CA LYS A 26 10.24 -7.80 -7.28
C LYS A 26 10.80 -7.09 -8.48
N LEU A 27 11.98 -6.50 -8.32
CA LEU A 27 12.78 -6.00 -9.44
C LEU A 27 12.97 -7.10 -10.50
N PRO A 28 12.57 -6.88 -11.76
CA PRO A 28 12.86 -7.77 -12.89
C PRO A 28 14.36 -8.02 -13.04
N LYS A 29 14.73 -9.18 -13.59
CA LYS A 29 16.15 -9.53 -13.75
C LYS A 29 16.89 -8.55 -14.66
N GLU A 30 16.25 -8.06 -15.72
CA GLU A 30 16.89 -7.13 -16.66
C GLU A 30 17.28 -5.81 -15.98
N ILE A 31 16.51 -5.35 -14.99
CA ILE A 31 16.77 -4.11 -14.25
C ILE A 31 17.91 -4.32 -13.25
N ARG A 32 17.93 -5.47 -12.56
CA ARG A 32 19.00 -5.80 -11.60
C ARG A 32 20.38 -5.90 -12.24
N GLU A 33 20.44 -6.33 -13.49
CA GLU A 33 21.69 -6.52 -14.21
C GLU A 33 22.15 -5.24 -14.94
N SER A 34 21.25 -4.29 -15.18
CA SER A 34 21.55 -3.06 -15.93
C SER A 34 21.80 -1.83 -15.05
N TRP A 35 21.28 -1.80 -13.82
CA TRP A 35 21.37 -0.64 -12.94
C TRP A 35 22.59 -0.69 -12.02
N ALA A 36 23.05 0.48 -11.58
CA ALA A 36 24.10 0.55 -10.58
C ALA A 36 23.58 0.02 -9.22
N PRO A 37 24.46 -0.54 -8.36
CA PRO A 37 24.06 -1.03 -7.05
C PRO A 37 23.34 0.02 -6.20
N GLU A 38 23.76 1.28 -6.28
CA GLU A 38 23.17 2.42 -5.56
C GLU A 38 21.71 2.67 -5.99
N ASP A 39 21.41 2.57 -7.29
CA ASP A 39 20.05 2.74 -7.82
C ASP A 39 19.14 1.59 -7.39
N LEU A 40 19.68 0.37 -7.32
CA LEU A 40 18.95 -0.80 -6.85
C LEU A 40 18.60 -0.68 -5.36
N GLU A 41 19.53 -0.17 -4.54
CA GLU A 41 19.28 0.09 -3.12
C GLU A 41 18.23 1.18 -2.92
N ALA A 42 18.33 2.29 -3.66
CA ALA A 42 17.35 3.37 -3.60
C ALA A 42 15.94 2.89 -3.99
N PHE A 43 15.84 2.12 -5.07
CA PHE A 43 14.56 1.55 -5.51
C PHE A 43 14.00 0.55 -4.49
N GLN A 44 14.85 -0.31 -3.92
CA GLN A 44 14.42 -1.25 -2.89
C GLN A 44 13.94 -0.53 -1.63
N GLN A 45 14.58 0.60 -1.24
CA GLN A 45 14.10 1.44 -0.15
C GLN A 45 12.75 2.07 -0.47
N GLU A 46 12.53 2.53 -1.70
CA GLU A 46 11.24 3.07 -2.14
C GLU A 46 10.13 2.01 -2.08
N LEU A 47 10.39 0.79 -2.58
CA LEU A 47 9.43 -0.32 -2.45
C LEU A 47 9.13 -0.62 -0.98
N ASN A 48 10.16 -0.69 -0.13
CA ASN A 48 9.98 -0.93 1.29
C ASN A 48 9.14 0.18 1.95
N PHE A 49 9.35 1.44 1.55
CA PHE A 49 8.56 2.57 2.00
C PHE A 49 7.08 2.40 1.62
N TRP A 50 6.79 2.15 0.34
CA TRP A 50 5.41 1.94 -0.13
C TRP A 50 4.73 0.75 0.56
N GLY A 51 5.48 -0.35 0.75
CA GLY A 51 4.98 -1.52 1.45
C GLY A 51 4.66 -1.23 2.92
N ASN A 52 5.53 -0.50 3.63
CA ASN A 52 5.29 -0.12 5.02
C ASN A 52 4.15 0.89 5.14
N PHE A 53 4.08 1.87 4.23
CA PHE A 53 2.98 2.83 4.17
C PHE A 53 1.63 2.14 3.93
N GLY A 54 1.59 1.19 2.98
CA GLY A 54 0.41 0.36 2.72
C GLY A 54 -0.04 -0.45 3.94
N LYS A 55 0.89 -1.00 4.74
CA LYS A 55 0.57 -1.71 5.99
C LYS A 55 -0.05 -0.78 7.02
N ILE A 56 0.51 0.41 7.22
CA ILE A 56 -0.04 1.42 8.13
C ILE A 56 -1.46 1.79 7.71
N LEU A 57 -1.67 2.05 6.41
CA LEU A 57 -2.99 2.38 5.87
C LEU A 57 -4.00 1.25 6.10
N ALA A 58 -3.59 0.00 5.87
CA ALA A 58 -4.43 -1.18 6.08
C ALA A 58 -4.84 -1.35 7.55
N VAL A 59 -3.92 -1.12 8.48
CA VAL A 59 -4.22 -1.16 9.93
C VAL A 59 -5.23 -0.07 10.30
N LEU A 60 -5.02 1.17 9.83
CA LEU A 60 -5.94 2.27 10.08
C LEU A 60 -7.33 2.01 9.49
N LEU A 61 -7.42 1.42 8.30
CA LEU A 61 -8.69 1.01 7.70
C LEU A 61 -9.36 -0.11 8.49
N GLY A 62 -8.60 -1.08 9.01
CA GLY A 62 -9.12 -2.10 9.92
C GLY A 62 -9.75 -1.49 11.16
N PHE A 63 -9.08 -0.53 11.79
CA PHE A 63 -9.64 0.22 12.92
C PHE A 63 -10.91 1.00 12.55
N LEU A 64 -10.91 1.66 11.38
CA LEU A 64 -12.06 2.42 10.90
C LEU A 64 -13.29 1.52 10.67
N VAL A 65 -13.10 0.34 10.08
CA VAL A 65 -14.19 -0.63 9.85
C VAL A 65 -14.70 -1.19 11.17
N VAL A 66 -13.82 -1.57 12.10
CA VAL A 66 -14.23 -2.07 13.43
C VAL A 66 -14.99 -1.00 14.21
N PHE A 67 -14.48 0.23 14.23
CA PHE A 67 -15.14 1.35 14.87
C PHE A 67 -16.52 1.60 14.25
N TRP A 68 -16.61 1.60 12.93
CA TRP A 68 -17.89 1.75 12.24
C TRP A 68 -18.89 0.64 12.63
N LEU A 69 -18.47 -0.62 12.67
CA LEU A 69 -19.33 -1.74 13.07
C LEU A 69 -19.78 -1.71 14.53
N LEU A 70 -19.06 -1.03 15.42
CA LEU A 70 -19.37 -0.97 16.85
C LEU A 70 -20.29 0.21 17.22
N PHE A 71 -20.32 1.27 16.41
CA PHE A 71 -20.99 2.53 16.72
C PHE A 71 -22.09 2.92 15.73
N ASP A 72 -22.35 2.08 14.72
CA ASP A 72 -23.51 2.13 13.81
C ASP A 72 -24.56 1.10 14.26
#